data_AF-T0ZUQ5-F1
#
_entry.id   AF-T0ZUQ5-F1
#
_cell.length_a   1.000
_cell.length_b   1.000
_cell.length_c   1.000
_cell.angle_alpha   90.00
_cell.angle_beta   90.00
_cell.angle_gamma   90.00
#
_symmetry.space_group_name_H-M   'P 1'
#
loop_
_entity.id
_entity.type
_entity.pdbx_description
1 polymer ?
#
loop_
_entity_poly.entity_id
_entity_poly.type
_entity_poly.pdbx_seq_one_letter_code
_entity_poly.pdbx_strand_id
1 'polypeptide(L)'
;VQLHLRSCPLELVAQLEVPVWPFVGVGGAMPPWTVRWWPDLPLMLDTLSPAGAGGTGRALDLEVARVVASHRPIWLAGGLGPDNVGLAVSTVRPFGVDASSRLEVRPGVKDHGLVTRFVAAARRAAHPPSGDNGARSE
;
A
#
# COMPACT_ATOMS: atom_id res chain seq x y z
N VAL A 1 -4.94 15.39 -0.38
CA VAL A 1 -5.62 14.97 -1.62
C VAL A 1 -4.85 13.81 -2.25
N GLN A 2 -5.53 12.72 -2.57
CA GLN A 2 -4.98 11.61 -3.34
C GLN A 2 -5.18 11.90 -4.83
N LEU A 3 -4.10 11.94 -5.60
CA LEU A 3 -4.14 12.28 -7.03
C LEU A 3 -3.70 11.08 -7.87
N HIS A 4 -4.64 10.49 -8.63
CA HIS A 4 -4.37 9.41 -9.59
C HIS A 4 -3.80 9.97 -10.89
N LEU A 5 -2.52 10.33 -10.86
CA LEU A 5 -1.81 10.96 -11.97
C LEU A 5 -0.91 9.94 -12.68
N ARG A 6 -0.95 9.90 -14.01
CA ARG A 6 0.03 9.14 -14.81
C ARG A 6 1.38 9.87 -14.92
N SER A 7 1.33 11.19 -14.77
CA SER A 7 2.45 12.10 -14.59
C SER A 7 1.97 13.28 -13.74
N CYS A 8 2.78 13.74 -12.80
CA CYS A 8 2.42 14.81 -11.88
C CYS A 8 3.34 16.01 -12.11
N PRO A 9 2.88 17.11 -12.73
CA PRO A 9 3.67 18.32 -12.83
C PRO A 9 3.86 18.91 -11.41
N LEU A 10 5.11 19.16 -11.02
CA LEU A 10 5.44 19.63 -9.67
C LEU A 10 4.76 20.96 -9.35
N GLU A 11 4.60 21.80 -10.37
CA GLU A 11 4.01 23.13 -10.26
C GLU A 11 2.57 23.06 -9.74
N LEU A 12 1.83 22.00 -10.10
CA LEU A 12 0.46 21.78 -9.62
C LEU A 12 0.44 21.34 -8.15
N VAL A 13 1.40 20.51 -7.73
CA VAL A 13 1.50 20.07 -6.32
C VAL A 13 1.92 21.22 -5.42
N ALA A 14 2.82 22.08 -5.88
CA ALA A 14 3.29 23.24 -5.13
C ALA A 14 2.21 24.29 -4.87
N GLN A 15 1.13 24.30 -5.67
CA GLN A 15 0.00 25.21 -5.51
C GLN A 15 -1.05 24.71 -4.51
N LEU A 16 -0.96 23.46 -4.06
CA LEU A 16 -1.93 22.88 -3.14
C LEU A 16 -1.51 23.17 -1.69
N GLU A 17 -2.37 23.88 -0.96
CA GLU A 17 -2.18 24.20 0.47
C GLU A 17 -2.45 23.00 1.41
N VAL A 18 -2.78 21.84 0.84
CA VAL A 18 -3.13 20.60 1.56
C VAL A 18 -2.19 19.46 1.17
N PRO A 19 -1.86 18.53 2.09
CA PRO A 19 -0.94 17.43 1.79
C PRO A 19 -1.38 16.61 0.57
N VAL A 20 -0.44 16.30 -0.33
CA VAL A 20 -0.70 15.57 -1.57
C VAL A 20 -0.08 14.17 -1.49
N TRP A 21 -0.87 13.16 -1.86
CA TRP A 21 -0.42 11.78 -2.02
C TRP A 21 -0.39 11.44 -3.51
N PRO A 22 0.80 11.47 -4.13
CA PRO A 22 0.94 11.10 -5.52
C PRO A 22 0.87 9.59 -5.71
N PHE A 23 0.33 9.19 -6.86
CA PHE A 23 0.18 7.82 -7.31
C PHE A 23 1.36 7.40 -8.18
N VAL A 24 1.97 6.25 -7.88
CA VAL A 24 2.92 5.58 -8.79
C VAL A 24 2.51 4.13 -8.98
N GLY A 25 2.19 3.77 -10.22
CA GLY A 25 1.91 2.39 -10.58
C GLY A 25 3.18 1.56 -10.71
N VAL A 26 3.26 0.45 -9.98
CA VAL A 26 4.41 -0.46 -10.00
C VAL A 26 4.09 -1.64 -10.91
N GLY A 27 4.62 -1.61 -12.14
CA GLY A 27 4.49 -2.70 -13.10
C GLY A 27 5.65 -2.67 -14.10
N GLY A 28 6.67 -3.51 -13.88
CA GLY A 28 7.90 -3.55 -14.69
C GLY A 28 9.13 -3.01 -13.95
N ALA A 29 10.20 -2.69 -14.68
CA ALA A 29 11.39 -2.08 -14.11
C ALA A 29 11.03 -0.73 -13.49
N MET A 30 11.25 -0.57 -12.17
CA MET A 30 11.10 0.74 -11.56
C MET A 30 12.03 1.70 -12.28
N PRO A 31 11.52 2.83 -12.75
CA PRO A 31 12.41 3.81 -13.30
C PRO A 31 13.35 4.33 -12.20
N PRO A 32 14.65 4.56 -12.49
CA PRO A 32 15.63 5.07 -11.52
C PRO A 32 15.22 6.35 -10.78
N TRP A 33 14.22 7.06 -11.33
CA TRP A 33 13.70 8.32 -10.83
C TRP A 33 12.64 8.21 -9.72
N THR A 34 12.13 7.02 -9.36
CA THR A 34 11.11 6.82 -8.30
C THR A 34 11.60 7.16 -6.88
N VAL A 35 12.91 7.18 -6.65
CA VAL A 35 13.51 7.46 -5.33
C VAL A 35 13.87 8.95 -5.16
N ARG A 36 14.13 9.69 -6.24
CA ARG A 36 14.84 10.99 -6.17
C ARG A 36 13.97 12.23 -6.05
N TRP A 37 12.68 12.20 -6.38
CA TRP A 37 11.95 13.47 -6.61
C TRP A 37 10.79 13.84 -5.69
N TRP A 38 10.66 13.27 -4.48
CA TRP A 38 9.79 13.89 -3.46
C TRP A 38 10.26 13.52 -2.04
N PRO A 39 11.22 14.23 -1.45
CA PRO A 39 11.78 13.84 -0.16
C PRO A 39 10.75 13.82 0.99
N ASP A 40 9.64 14.56 0.89
CA ASP A 40 8.77 14.79 2.06
C ASP A 40 7.28 14.42 1.88
N LEU A 41 6.88 13.89 0.71
CA LEU A 41 5.49 13.46 0.50
C LEU A 41 5.32 11.97 0.80
N PRO A 42 4.23 11.50 1.42
CA PRO A 42 4.01 10.07 1.51
C PRO A 42 3.51 9.57 0.15
N LEU A 43 4.09 8.47 -0.34
CA LEU A 43 3.85 7.96 -1.69
C LEU A 43 2.83 6.82 -1.64
N MET A 44 1.89 6.77 -2.59
CA MET A 44 1.04 5.58 -2.75
C MET A 44 1.55 4.69 -3.88
N LEU A 45 1.92 3.46 -3.52
CA LEU A 45 2.31 2.41 -4.46
C LEU A 45 1.10 1.53 -4.77
N ASP A 46 0.69 1.48 -6.03
CA ASP A 46 -0.44 0.65 -6.48
C ASP A 46 0.04 -0.38 -7.51
N THR A 47 -0.51 -1.59 -7.45
CA THR A 47 -0.37 -2.56 -8.54
C THR A 47 -1.28 -2.12 -9.68
N LEU A 48 -0.86 -2.22 -10.96
CA LEU A 48 -1.61 -1.65 -12.10
C LEU A 48 -2.29 -2.69 -12.98
N SER A 49 -3.62 -2.75 -13.18
CA SER A 49 -4.31 -3.78 -14.00
C SER A 49 -4.03 -3.68 -15.48
N PRO A 50 -4.07 -4.80 -16.24
CA PRO A 50 -4.03 -4.71 -17.69
C PRO A 50 -5.24 -3.92 -18.23
N ALA A 51 -6.30 -3.74 -17.43
CA ALA A 51 -7.48 -2.93 -17.74
C ALA A 51 -7.32 -1.43 -17.41
N GLY A 52 -6.12 -0.95 -17.04
CA GLY A 52 -5.82 0.48 -16.94
C GLY A 52 -6.38 1.21 -15.72
N ALA A 53 -7.15 0.54 -14.85
CA ALA A 53 -7.32 0.85 -13.42
C ALA A 53 -6.36 -0.05 -12.61
N GLY A 54 -6.01 0.23 -11.36
CA GLY A 54 -5.12 -0.63 -10.54
C GLY A 54 -5.43 -2.15 -10.58
N GLY A 55 -4.40 -3.02 -10.52
CA GLY A 55 -4.40 -4.51 -10.39
C GLY A 55 -3.88 -5.40 -11.55
N THR A 56 -2.56 -5.50 -11.91
CA THR A 56 -1.99 -6.14 -13.17
C THR A 56 -2.35 -7.59 -13.43
N GLY A 57 -3.07 -8.21 -12.49
CA GLY A 57 -3.00 -9.64 -12.28
C GLY A 57 -1.59 -10.10 -11.87
N ARG A 58 -0.58 -9.22 -11.92
CA ARG A 58 0.73 -9.40 -11.32
C ARG A 58 0.62 -8.90 -9.90
N ALA A 59 0.93 -9.79 -8.96
CA ALA A 59 1.10 -9.41 -7.57
C ALA A 59 2.10 -8.23 -7.52
N LEU A 60 1.87 -7.30 -6.60
CA LEU A 60 2.87 -6.29 -6.28
C LEU A 60 4.17 -7.02 -6.03
N ASP A 61 5.24 -6.60 -6.69
CA ASP A 61 6.55 -7.05 -6.28
C ASP A 61 6.81 -6.44 -4.89
N LEU A 62 6.55 -7.24 -3.86
CA LEU A 62 6.68 -6.82 -2.48
C LEU A 62 8.14 -6.45 -2.17
N GLU A 63 9.13 -6.98 -2.90
CA GLU A 63 10.53 -6.58 -2.73
C GLU A 63 10.76 -5.17 -3.24
N VAL A 64 10.19 -4.81 -4.38
CA VAL A 64 10.25 -3.44 -4.89
C VAL A 64 9.59 -2.47 -3.90
N ALA A 65 8.38 -2.80 -3.43
CA ALA A 65 7.68 -1.97 -2.46
C ALA A 65 8.47 -1.84 -1.13
N ARG A 66 9.10 -2.91 -0.67
CA ARG A 66 9.96 -2.93 0.53
C ARG A 66 11.17 -2.01 0.37
N VAL A 67 11.83 -2.03 -0.79
CA VAL A 67 12.96 -1.12 -1.07
C VAL A 67 12.50 0.34 -1.00
N VAL A 68 11.36 0.69 -1.60
CA VAL A 68 10.84 2.07 -1.53
C VAL A 68 10.47 2.44 -0.10
N ALA A 69 9.77 1.55 0.63
CA ALA A 69 9.38 1.76 2.03
C ALA A 69 10.58 1.99 2.95
N SER A 70 11.75 1.39 2.63
CA SER A 70 12.98 1.58 3.41
C SER A 70 13.58 2.98 3.28
N HIS A 71 13.20 3.74 2.25
CA HIS A 71 13.68 5.10 2.01
C HIS A 71 12.66 6.18 2.42
N ARG A 72 11.37 5.85 2.51
CA ARG A 72 10.30 6.80 2.82
C ARG A 72 9.00 6.13 3.27
N PRO A 73 8.13 6.83 4.02
CA PRO A 73 6.77 6.37 4.29
C PRO A 73 5.97 6.16 3.00
N ILE A 74 5.32 4.99 2.90
CA ILE A 74 4.43 4.66 1.77
C ILE A 74 3.06 4.18 2.23
N TRP A 75 2.05 4.48 1.44
CA TRP A 75 0.77 3.78 1.41
C TRP A 75 0.85 2.66 0.38
N LEU A 76 0.55 1.44 0.81
CA LEU A 76 0.53 0.28 -0.07
C LEU A 76 -0.90 0.01 -0.54
N ALA A 77 -1.14 0.01 -1.84
CA ALA A 77 -2.44 -0.19 -2.45
C ALA A 77 -2.38 -1.29 -3.52
N GLY A 78 -3.56 -1.64 -4.06
CA GLY A 78 -3.67 -2.48 -5.24
C GLY A 78 -3.88 -3.96 -4.94
N GLY A 79 -5.12 -4.41 -5.12
CA GLY A 79 -5.47 -5.83 -4.94
C GLY A 79 -5.32 -6.34 -3.50
N LEU A 80 -5.21 -5.45 -2.51
CA LEU A 80 -5.16 -5.84 -1.11
C LEU A 80 -6.53 -6.29 -0.61
N GLY A 81 -6.54 -7.38 0.16
CA GLY A 81 -7.71 -8.03 0.73
C GLY A 81 -7.36 -8.77 2.03
N PRO A 82 -8.35 -9.31 2.75
CA PRO A 82 -8.12 -9.93 4.06
C PRO A 82 -7.13 -11.10 4.06
N ASP A 83 -6.99 -11.75 2.90
CA ASP A 83 -6.15 -12.92 2.65
C ASP A 83 -4.67 -12.58 2.40
N ASN A 84 -4.35 -11.38 1.90
CA ASN A 84 -2.97 -11.02 1.51
C ASN A 84 -2.38 -9.83 2.27
N VAL A 85 -3.20 -9.02 2.95
CA VAL A 85 -2.73 -7.81 3.63
C VAL A 85 -1.73 -8.11 4.75
N GLY A 86 -1.88 -9.24 5.44
CA GLY A 86 -0.95 -9.64 6.50
C GLY A 86 0.48 -9.82 5.97
N LEU A 87 0.63 -10.58 4.87
CA LEU A 87 1.92 -10.78 4.20
C LEU A 87 2.48 -9.45 3.68
N ALA A 88 1.64 -8.64 3.04
CA ALA A 88 2.05 -7.34 2.51
C ALA A 88 2.62 -6.43 3.61
N VAL A 89 1.93 -6.35 4.76
CA VAL A 89 2.39 -5.56 5.91
C VAL A 89 3.68 -6.12 6.52
N SER A 90 3.78 -7.44 6.73
CA SER A 90 4.97 -8.04 7.33
C SER A 90 6.23 -7.88 6.47
N THR A 91 6.06 -7.96 5.14
CA THR A 91 7.17 -7.89 4.18
C THR A 91 7.60 -6.46 3.91
N VAL A 92 6.64 -5.57 3.64
CA VAL A 92 6.92 -4.20 3.17
C VAL A 92 7.09 -3.22 4.33
N ARG A 93 6.42 -3.47 5.47
CA ARG A 93 6.30 -2.53 6.60
C ARG A 93 5.90 -1.11 6.15
N PRO A 94 4.78 -0.97 5.41
CA PRO A 94 4.34 0.33 4.92
C PRO A 94 3.83 1.20 6.07
N PHE A 95 3.74 2.52 5.83
CA PHE A 95 3.10 3.45 6.76
C PHE A 95 1.60 3.18 6.87
N GLY A 96 0.96 2.80 5.76
CA GLY A 96 -0.44 2.41 5.72
C GLY A 96 -0.76 1.50 4.55
N VAL A 97 -1.94 0.90 4.58
CA VAL A 97 -2.49 0.07 3.49
C VAL A 97 -3.82 0.64 3.02
N ASP A 98 -4.06 0.61 1.71
CA ASP A 98 -5.30 1.03 1.07
C ASP A 98 -5.91 -0.14 0.27
N ALA A 99 -7.22 -0.33 0.42
CA ALA A 99 -7.94 -1.41 -0.22
C ALA A 99 -9.37 -0.98 -0.53
N SER A 100 -9.82 -1.24 -1.77
CA SER A 100 -11.17 -0.89 -2.19
C SER A 100 -11.98 -2.10 -2.65
N SER A 101 -11.75 -2.59 -3.87
CA SER A 101 -12.64 -3.56 -4.53
C SER A 101 -12.72 -4.93 -3.86
N ARG A 102 -11.64 -5.40 -3.22
CA ARG A 102 -11.63 -6.70 -2.50
C ARG A 102 -12.34 -6.66 -1.13
N LEU A 103 -12.83 -5.49 -0.74
CA LEU A 103 -13.63 -5.28 0.47
C LEU A 103 -15.10 -5.02 0.13
N GLU A 104 -15.52 -5.28 -1.11
CA GLU A 104 -16.86 -5.01 -1.63
C GLU A 104 -17.62 -6.30 -1.94
N VAL A 105 -18.93 -6.30 -1.69
CA VAL A 105 -19.84 -7.35 -2.21
C VAL A 105 -20.21 -7.10 -3.67
N ARG A 106 -20.22 -5.83 -4.09
CA ARG A 106 -20.41 -5.35 -5.46
C ARG A 106 -19.84 -3.94 -5.57
N PRO A 107 -19.51 -3.44 -6.78
CA PRO A 107 -18.87 -2.14 -6.97
C PRO A 107 -19.50 -1.02 -6.13
N GLY A 108 -18.69 -0.40 -5.26
CA GLY A 108 -19.08 0.69 -4.37
C GLY A 108 -19.84 0.31 -3.10
N VAL A 109 -20.10 -0.98 -2.85
CA VAL A 109 -20.81 -1.46 -1.65
C VAL A 109 -19.88 -2.35 -0.81
N LYS A 110 -19.43 -1.81 0.34
CA LYS A 110 -18.51 -2.49 1.24
C LYS A 110 -19.17 -3.65 2.00
N ASP A 111 -18.43 -4.73 2.19
CA ASP A 111 -18.75 -5.82 3.11
C ASP A 111 -18.06 -5.55 4.46
N HIS A 112 -18.85 -5.32 5.51
CA HIS A 112 -18.29 -5.03 6.84
C HIS A 112 -17.48 -6.20 7.43
N GLY A 113 -17.82 -7.44 7.08
CA GLY A 113 -17.08 -8.63 7.48
C GLY A 113 -15.70 -8.69 6.82
N LEU A 114 -15.62 -8.39 5.52
CA LEU A 114 -14.33 -8.29 4.81
C LEU A 114 -13.48 -7.15 5.37
N VAL A 115 -14.06 -5.97 5.58
CA VAL A 115 -13.36 -4.82 6.19
C VAL A 115 -12.79 -5.19 7.57
N THR A 116 -13.61 -5.82 8.41
CA THR A 116 -13.18 -6.24 9.76
C THR A 116 -12.01 -7.22 9.70
N ARG A 117 -12.09 -8.24 8.83
CA ARG A 117 -11.01 -9.23 8.66
C ARG A 117 -9.74 -8.59 8.11
N PHE A 118 -9.87 -7.66 7.17
CA PHE A 118 -8.76 -6.90 6.60
C PHE A 118 -8.00 -6.11 7.68
N VAL A 119 -8.71 -5.29 8.46
CA VAL A 119 -8.12 -4.49 9.54
C VAL A 119 -7.45 -5.39 10.58
N ALA A 120 -8.09 -6.49 10.97
CA ALA A 120 -7.55 -7.42 11.94
C ALA A 120 -6.26 -8.09 11.44
N ALA A 121 -6.21 -8.51 10.18
CA ALA A 121 -5.02 -9.11 9.56
C ALA A 121 -3.86 -8.09 9.47
N ALA A 122 -4.14 -6.86 9.03
CA ALA A 122 -3.15 -5.79 8.96
C ALA A 122 -2.56 -5.45 10.34
N ARG A 123 -3.41 -5.31 11.37
CA ARG A 123 -2.98 -5.00 12.74
C ARG A 123 -2.11 -6.10 13.35
N ARG A 124 -2.51 -7.38 13.19
CA ARG A 124 -1.73 -8.53 13.69
C ARG A 124 -0.34 -8.60 13.05
N ALA A 125 -0.23 -8.28 11.77
CA ALA A 125 1.06 -8.29 11.08
C ALA A 125 1.95 -7.10 11.50
N ALA A 126 1.36 -5.93 11.76
CA ALA A 126 2.11 -4.75 12.23
C ALA A 126 2.60 -4.88 13.68
N HIS A 127 1.82 -5.57 14.52
CA HIS A 127 2.12 -5.80 15.94
C HIS A 127 1.99 -7.29 16.22
N PRO A 128 2.96 -8.13 15.81
CA PRO A 128 2.94 -9.53 16.16
C PRO A 128 2.92 -9.65 17.69
N PRO A 129 2.14 -10.59 18.25
CA PRO A 129 2.15 -10.80 19.69
C PRO A 129 3.59 -11.04 20.13
N SER A 130 4.05 -10.27 21.10
CA SER A 130 5.33 -10.48 21.76
C SER A 130 5.39 -11.95 22.17
N GLY A 131 6.37 -12.70 21.67
CA GLY A 131 6.48 -14.13 21.95
C GLY A 131 6.31 -14.38 23.45
N ASP A 132 5.35 -15.24 23.80
CA ASP A 132 5.13 -15.68 25.16
C ASP A 132 6.38 -16.41 25.63
N ASN A 133 7.20 -15.74 26.44
CA ASN A 133 8.39 -16.31 27.08
C ASN A 133 7.96 -17.06 28.36
N GLY A 134 6.91 -17.86 28.23
CA GLY A 134 6.18 -18.54 29.30
C GLY A 134 6.51 -20.03 29.42
N ALA A 135 7.68 -20.48 28.97
CA ALA A 135 8.23 -21.77 29.40
C ALA A 135 8.92 -21.57 30.76
N ARG A 136 8.13 -21.47 31.84
CA ARG A 136 8.65 -21.79 33.18
C ARG A 136 8.57 -23.30 33.33
N SER A 137 9.74 -23.91 33.26
CA SER A 137 10.05 -25.18 33.88
C SER A 137 9.68 -25.15 35.36
N GLU A 138 8.76 -26.03 35.76
CA GLU A 138 8.70 -26.67 37.08
C GLU A 138 8.40 -28.15 36.87
#